data_AF-A0A958DCJ4-F1
#
_entry.id   AF-A0A958DCJ4-F1
#
_cell.length_a   1.000
_cell.length_b   1.000
_cell.length_c   1.000
_cell.angle_alpha   90.00
_cell.angle_beta   90.00
_cell.angle_gamma   90.00
#
_symmetry.space_group_name_H-M   'P 1'
#
loop_
_entity.id
_entity.type
_entity.pdbx_description
1 polymer ?
#
loop_
_entity_poly.entity_id
_entity_poly.type
_entity_poly.pdbx_seq_one_letter_code
_entity_poly.pdbx_strand_id
1 'polypeptide(L)'
;FGSRAAAQGVKVIMSPASLSYLDMKYDDTTPIGQNWAGNISVEHAYDWDPATVQDGVTEEAILGVEVPLWTETVRTMDDLEYLVFPRLLGYSEIGWSPAEGRSWDEYRQRLAAHGPRLEAQGVDFYRAPEIPWQGN
;
A
#
# COMPACT_ATOMS: atom_id res chain seq x y z
N PHE A 1 2.65 -14.85 16.57
CA PHE A 1 1.46 -14.61 17.40
C PHE A 1 0.17 -14.69 16.60
N GLY A 2 0.09 -14.04 15.43
CA GLY A 2 -1.08 -14.09 14.52
C GLY A 2 -1.63 -15.50 14.25
N SER A 3 -0.79 -16.42 13.76
CA SER A 3 -1.22 -17.80 13.45
C SER A 3 -1.79 -18.58 14.65
N ARG A 4 -1.27 -18.35 15.87
CA ARG A 4 -1.80 -18.97 17.09
C ARG A 4 -3.19 -18.42 17.44
N ALA A 5 -3.40 -17.11 17.28
CA ALA A 5 -4.70 -16.48 17.52
C ALA A 5 -5.73 -16.91 16.46
N ALA A 6 -5.32 -16.96 15.19
CA ALA A 6 -6.13 -17.48 14.09
C ALA A 6 -6.57 -18.93 14.34
N ALA A 7 -5.67 -19.79 14.80
CA ALA A 7 -5.99 -21.17 15.19
C ALA A 7 -6.99 -21.28 16.36
N GLN A 8 -7.19 -20.20 17.13
CA GLN A 8 -8.20 -20.11 18.20
C GLN A 8 -9.50 -19.43 17.74
N GLY A 9 -9.64 -19.15 16.43
CA GLY A 9 -10.82 -18.51 15.85
C GLY A 9 -10.84 -16.98 15.93
N VAL A 10 -9.75 -16.35 16.40
CA VAL A 10 -9.63 -14.88 16.41
C VAL A 10 -9.38 -14.39 14.98
N LYS A 11 -10.19 -13.43 14.53
CA LYS A 11 -9.98 -12.76 13.25
C LYS A 11 -8.84 -11.74 13.36
N VAL A 12 -8.05 -11.62 12.30
CA VAL A 12 -6.89 -10.70 12.26
C VAL A 12 -7.06 -9.62 11.20
N ILE A 13 -6.43 -8.47 11.43
CA ILE A 13 -6.25 -7.42 10.43
C ILE A 13 -4.79 -7.49 9.97
N MET A 14 -4.57 -7.51 8.66
CA MET A 14 -3.24 -7.58 8.07
C MET A 14 -2.70 -6.19 7.80
N SER A 15 -1.64 -5.82 8.52
CA SER A 15 -0.90 -4.56 8.34
C SER A 15 0.62 -4.76 8.51
N PRO A 16 1.25 -5.64 7.70
CA PRO A 16 2.70 -5.90 7.79
C PRO A 16 3.52 -4.65 7.45
N ALA A 17 4.49 -4.31 8.30
CA ALA A 17 5.26 -3.07 8.19
C ALA A 17 6.05 -2.95 6.87
N SER A 18 6.59 -4.04 6.37
CA SER A 18 7.35 -4.06 5.11
C SER A 18 6.49 -4.06 3.85
N LEU A 19 5.16 -4.12 3.96
CA LEU A 19 4.26 -4.12 2.78
C LEU A 19 3.20 -3.02 2.81
N SER A 20 2.73 -2.57 3.99
CA SER A 20 1.49 -1.79 4.13
C SER A 20 1.64 -0.43 4.84
N TYR A 21 2.82 -0.11 5.36
CA TYR A 21 3.05 1.12 6.11
C TYR A 21 3.33 2.27 5.14
N LEU A 22 2.45 3.27 5.15
CA LEU A 22 2.54 4.44 4.27
C LEU A 22 3.66 5.39 4.66
N ASP A 23 4.17 5.32 5.89
CA ASP A 23 5.35 6.09 6.31
C ASP A 23 6.67 5.49 5.84
N MET A 24 6.69 4.27 5.26
CA MET A 24 7.90 3.74 4.67
C MET A 24 8.25 4.47 3.38
N LYS A 25 9.54 4.77 3.19
CA LYS A 25 10.09 5.38 1.99
C LYS A 25 9.83 4.53 0.75
N TYR A 26 9.66 5.17 -0.40
CA TYR A 26 9.55 4.46 -1.68
C TYR A 26 10.90 3.91 -2.13
N ASP A 27 11.94 4.71 -1.96
CA ASP A 27 13.34 4.40 -2.27
C ASP A 27 14.28 5.30 -1.43
N ASP A 28 15.59 5.17 -1.67
CA ASP A 28 16.62 5.92 -0.94
C ASP A 28 16.59 7.44 -1.22
N THR A 29 15.90 7.87 -2.27
CA THR A 29 15.75 9.29 -2.65
C THR A 29 14.53 9.95 -2.01
N THR A 30 13.64 9.16 -1.40
CA THR A 30 12.44 9.67 -0.75
C THR A 30 12.82 10.61 0.42
N PRO A 31 12.34 11.87 0.44
CA PRO A 31 12.84 12.90 1.37
C PRO A 31 12.29 12.76 2.79
N ILE A 32 11.08 12.24 2.93
CA ILE A 32 10.36 12.03 4.20
C ILE A 32 10.03 10.54 4.38
N GLY A 33 9.46 10.15 5.52
CA GLY A 33 9.23 8.76 5.88
C GLY A 33 10.44 8.08 6.52
N GLN A 34 10.27 6.80 6.84
CA GLN A 34 11.24 5.94 7.50
C GLN A 34 11.63 4.77 6.59
N ASN A 35 12.69 4.03 6.92
CA ASN A 35 13.11 2.84 6.16
C ASN A 35 13.50 1.66 7.07
N TRP A 36 13.05 1.68 8.33
CA TRP A 36 13.40 0.65 9.30
C TRP A 36 12.86 -0.74 8.91
N ALA A 37 11.75 -0.79 8.16
CA ALA A 37 11.16 -2.00 7.60
C ALA A 37 11.51 -2.23 6.12
N GLY A 38 12.49 -1.49 5.59
CA GLY A 38 12.82 -1.44 4.17
C GLY A 38 12.10 -0.32 3.41
N ASN A 39 12.42 -0.20 2.13
CA ASN A 39 11.72 0.68 1.20
C ASN A 39 10.56 -0.08 0.54
N ILE A 40 9.43 0.60 0.34
CA ILE A 40 8.21 0.03 -0.26
C ILE A 40 7.86 0.83 -1.51
N SER A 41 8.31 0.34 -2.67
CA SER A 41 7.90 0.86 -3.98
C SER A 41 6.39 0.67 -4.21
N VAL A 42 5.85 1.28 -5.26
CA VAL A 42 4.42 1.14 -5.57
C VAL A 42 4.07 -0.29 -5.99
N GLU A 43 4.98 -0.95 -6.70
CA GLU A 43 4.87 -2.39 -7.04
C GLU A 43 4.87 -3.25 -5.77
N HIS A 44 5.85 -3.05 -4.88
CA HIS A 44 5.96 -3.84 -3.66
C HIS A 44 4.77 -3.65 -2.71
N ALA A 45 4.22 -2.44 -2.66
CA ALA A 45 3.00 -2.13 -1.92
C ALA A 45 1.77 -2.89 -2.45
N TYR A 46 1.74 -3.21 -3.75
CA TYR A 46 0.60 -3.84 -4.42
C TYR A 46 0.73 -5.36 -4.55
N ASP A 47 1.94 -5.85 -4.85
CA ASP A 47 2.20 -7.23 -5.26
C ASP A 47 2.31 -8.19 -4.07
N TRP A 48 1.22 -8.34 -3.34
CA TRP A 48 1.07 -9.32 -2.27
C TRP A 48 -0.38 -9.76 -2.07
N ASP A 49 -0.51 -10.95 -1.47
CA ASP A 49 -1.76 -11.52 -1.02
C ASP A 49 -1.75 -11.63 0.51
N PRO A 50 -2.66 -10.95 1.23
CA PRO A 50 -2.77 -11.04 2.69
C PRO A 50 -2.83 -12.47 3.24
N ALA A 51 -3.45 -13.40 2.51
CA ALA A 51 -3.58 -14.80 2.91
C ALA A 51 -2.27 -15.61 2.81
N THR A 52 -1.21 -15.03 2.23
CA THR A 52 0.08 -15.70 2.00
C THR A 52 1.23 -15.14 2.84
N VAL A 53 1.03 -13.99 3.51
CA VAL A 53 2.09 -13.28 4.24
C VAL A 53 2.55 -14.05 5.48
N GLN A 54 1.64 -14.74 6.16
CA GLN A 54 1.93 -15.43 7.40
C GLN A 54 1.41 -16.87 7.38
N ASP A 55 2.33 -17.83 7.53
CA ASP A 55 2.00 -19.24 7.68
C ASP A 55 0.97 -19.47 8.80
N GLY A 56 -0.11 -20.18 8.45
CA GLY A 56 -1.20 -20.50 9.37
C GLY A 56 -2.22 -19.38 9.57
N VAL A 57 -2.15 -18.29 8.80
CA VAL A 57 -3.21 -17.28 8.68
C VAL A 57 -3.78 -17.36 7.27
N THR A 58 -4.91 -18.05 7.12
CA THR A 58 -5.60 -18.19 5.82
C THR A 58 -6.57 -17.04 5.60
N GLU A 59 -7.11 -16.91 4.38
CA GLU A 59 -8.13 -15.91 4.04
C GLU A 59 -9.31 -15.92 5.02
N GLU A 60 -9.77 -17.09 5.46
CA GLU A 60 -10.89 -17.19 6.41
C GLU A 60 -10.56 -16.60 7.77
N ALA A 61 -9.29 -16.51 8.17
CA ALA A 61 -8.89 -15.90 9.43
C ALA A 61 -8.77 -14.37 9.33
N ILE A 62 -8.76 -13.80 8.12
CA ILE A 62 -8.52 -12.38 7.88
C ILE A 62 -9.84 -11.62 7.85
N LEU A 63 -9.94 -10.54 8.63
CA LEU A 63 -11.06 -9.60 8.60
C LEU A 63 -10.90 -8.56 7.49
N GLY A 64 -9.65 -8.20 7.18
CA GLY A 64 -9.29 -7.21 6.17
C GLY A 64 -7.84 -6.78 6.29
N VAL A 65 -7.49 -5.73 5.56
CA VAL A 65 -6.18 -5.07 5.60
C VAL A 65 -6.30 -3.69 6.26
N GLU A 66 -5.21 -3.24 6.85
CA GLU A 66 -5.04 -1.85 7.30
C GLU A 66 -3.71 -1.33 6.80
N VAL A 67 -3.67 -0.05 6.44
CA VAL A 67 -2.49 0.63 5.90
C VAL A 67 -2.15 1.85 6.74
N PRO A 68 -1.39 1.67 7.82
CA PRO A 68 -1.09 2.75 8.75
C PRO A 68 -0.23 3.83 8.11
N LEU A 69 -0.55 5.09 8.43
CA LEU A 69 0.35 6.21 8.25
C LEU A 69 0.82 6.66 9.63
N TRP A 70 2.11 6.43 9.92
CA TRP A 70 2.76 7.08 11.04
C TRP A 70 3.27 8.47 10.63
N THR A 71 3.35 9.39 11.58
CA THR A 71 3.47 10.83 11.30
C THR A 71 4.72 11.49 11.88
N GLU A 72 5.72 10.72 12.31
CA GLU A 72 6.97 11.24 12.89
C GLU A 72 7.69 12.22 11.96
N THR A 73 7.54 12.04 10.65
CA THR A 73 8.16 12.88 9.61
C THR A 73 7.16 13.76 8.85
N VAL A 74 5.86 13.61 9.11
CA VAL A 74 4.76 14.28 8.40
C VAL A 74 4.37 15.55 9.14
N ARG A 75 4.46 16.71 8.49
CA ARG A 75 4.18 18.02 9.11
C ARG A 75 3.11 18.83 8.38
N THR A 76 2.90 18.55 7.10
CA THR A 76 1.92 19.23 6.25
C THR A 76 0.95 18.25 5.62
N MET A 77 -0.09 18.78 4.94
CA MET A 77 -0.97 17.94 4.14
C MET A 77 -0.22 17.38 2.92
N ASP A 78 0.62 18.18 2.27
CA ASP A 78 1.45 17.74 1.15
C ASP A 78 2.37 16.56 1.56
N ASP A 79 2.98 16.60 2.76
CA ASP A 79 3.78 15.48 3.28
C ASP A 79 2.93 14.20 3.41
N LEU A 80 1.68 14.35 3.89
CA LEU A 80 0.75 13.24 4.05
C LEU A 80 0.36 12.67 2.69
N GLU A 81 -0.07 13.53 1.77
CA GLU A 81 -0.53 13.17 0.43
C GLU A 81 0.59 12.49 -0.37
N TYR A 82 1.82 13.01 -0.30
CA TYR A 82 3.01 12.44 -0.92
C TYR A 82 3.32 11.01 -0.44
N LEU A 83 3.17 10.71 0.86
CA LEU A 83 3.42 9.37 1.42
C LEU A 83 2.25 8.40 1.23
N VAL A 84 1.02 8.94 1.24
CA VAL A 84 -0.22 8.15 1.12
C VAL A 84 -0.47 7.75 -0.33
N PHE A 85 -0.34 8.68 -1.26
CA PHE A 85 -0.58 8.46 -2.68
C PHE A 85 0.74 8.24 -3.43
N PRO A 86 0.81 7.21 -4.29
CA PRO A 86 -0.34 6.51 -4.87
C PRO A 86 -0.67 5.15 -4.23
N ARG A 87 0.10 4.69 -3.23
CA ARG A 87 -0.03 3.33 -2.66
C ARG A 87 -1.41 3.04 -2.07
N LEU A 88 -2.08 4.05 -1.48
CA LEU A 88 -3.43 3.89 -0.93
C LEU A 88 -4.44 3.31 -1.94
N LEU A 89 -4.33 3.67 -3.22
CA LEU A 89 -5.22 3.16 -4.27
C LEU A 89 -5.03 1.65 -4.47
N GLY A 90 -3.79 1.18 -4.41
CA GLY A 90 -3.45 -0.23 -4.54
C GLY A 90 -3.92 -1.02 -3.34
N TYR A 91 -3.65 -0.52 -2.12
CA TYR A 91 -4.12 -1.16 -0.90
C TYR A 91 -5.64 -1.27 -0.82
N SER A 92 -6.37 -0.28 -1.35
CA SER A 92 -7.82 -0.34 -1.45
C SER A 92 -8.28 -1.51 -2.34
N GLU A 93 -7.54 -1.81 -3.40
CA GLU A 93 -7.80 -2.98 -4.24
C GLU A 93 -7.47 -4.30 -3.53
N ILE A 94 -6.39 -4.36 -2.76
CA ILE A 94 -6.05 -5.54 -1.94
C ILE A 94 -7.17 -5.85 -0.94
N GLY A 95 -7.76 -4.83 -0.32
CA GLY A 95 -8.84 -4.99 0.64
C GLY A 95 -10.22 -5.25 0.04
N TRP A 96 -10.41 -5.06 -1.27
CA TRP A 96 -11.74 -5.06 -1.92
C TRP A 96 -11.90 -6.11 -3.02
N SER A 97 -10.91 -6.25 -3.89
CA SER A 97 -10.98 -7.12 -5.06
C SER A 97 -10.53 -8.54 -4.73
N PRO A 98 -11.08 -9.58 -5.39
CA PRO A 98 -10.58 -10.94 -5.27
C PRO A 98 -9.08 -11.02 -5.57
N ALA A 99 -8.34 -11.87 -4.87
CA ALA A 99 -6.93 -12.12 -5.17
C ALA A 99 -6.75 -12.68 -6.59
N GLU A 100 -7.67 -13.57 -7.00
CA GLU A 100 -7.71 -14.08 -8.37
C GLU A 100 -8.00 -12.94 -9.36
N GLY A 101 -7.06 -12.72 -10.27
CA GLY A 101 -7.18 -11.70 -11.31
C GLY A 101 -6.48 -10.36 -11.01
N ARG A 102 -5.98 -10.15 -9.79
CA ARG A 102 -5.06 -9.03 -9.52
C ARG A 102 -3.74 -9.27 -10.27
N SER A 103 -3.30 -8.25 -11.02
CA SER A 103 -2.05 -8.28 -11.77
C SER A 103 -1.38 -6.92 -11.70
N TRP A 104 -0.10 -6.88 -11.36
CA TRP A 104 0.67 -5.64 -11.32
C TRP A 104 0.71 -4.94 -12.69
N ASP A 105 0.96 -5.67 -13.77
CA ASP A 105 1.08 -5.11 -15.11
C ASP A 105 -0.20 -4.45 -15.59
N GLU A 106 -1.36 -5.02 -15.24
CA GLU A 106 -2.67 -4.44 -15.52
C GLU A 106 -2.96 -3.25 -14.58
N TYR A 107 -2.74 -3.45 -13.27
CA TYR A 107 -3.02 -2.45 -12.25
C TYR A 107 -2.26 -1.14 -12.47
N ARG A 108 -0.96 -1.20 -12.84
CA ARG A 108 -0.17 0.02 -13.05
C ARG A 108 -0.70 0.90 -14.18
N GLN A 109 -1.40 0.31 -15.17
CA GLN A 109 -2.07 1.07 -16.23
C GLN A 109 -3.32 1.78 -15.71
N ARG A 110 -4.13 1.12 -14.87
CA ARG A 110 -5.27 1.76 -14.20
C ARG A 110 -4.82 2.82 -13.22
N LEU A 111 -3.75 2.57 -12.46
CA LEU A 111 -3.18 3.55 -11.54
C LEU A 111 -2.70 4.79 -12.28
N ALA A 112 -2.05 4.63 -13.44
CA ALA A 112 -1.63 5.76 -14.26
C ALA A 112 -2.80 6.68 -14.67
N ALA A 113 -3.99 6.12 -14.88
CA ALA A 113 -5.20 6.90 -15.20
C ALA A 113 -5.75 7.69 -13.99
N HIS A 114 -5.32 7.38 -12.77
CA HIS A 114 -5.67 8.19 -11.58
C HIS A 114 -4.85 9.48 -11.49
N GLY A 115 -3.68 9.58 -12.14
CA GLY A 115 -2.81 10.77 -12.11
C GLY A 115 -3.56 12.08 -12.41
N PRO A 116 -4.22 12.21 -13.59
CA PRO A 116 -4.98 13.43 -13.93
C PRO A 116 -6.13 13.72 -12.97
N ARG A 117 -6.71 12.69 -12.35
CA ARG A 117 -7.80 12.86 -11.37
C ARG A 117 -7.27 13.43 -10.05
N LEU A 118 -6.14 12.93 -9.55
CA LEU A 118 -5.49 13.46 -8.35
C LEU A 118 -5.05 14.90 -8.58
N GLU A 119 -4.44 15.20 -9.73
CA GLU A 119 -4.06 16.56 -10.12
C GLU A 119 -5.27 17.50 -10.17
N ALA A 120 -6.38 17.08 -10.81
CA ALA A 120 -7.60 17.88 -10.87
C ALA A 120 -8.24 18.10 -9.48
N GLN A 121 -7.97 17.23 -8.53
CA GLN A 121 -8.41 17.35 -7.13
C GLN A 121 -7.44 18.18 -6.27
N GLY A 122 -6.26 18.54 -6.80
CA GLY A 122 -5.23 19.24 -6.05
C GLY A 122 -4.57 18.40 -4.98
N VAL A 123 -4.55 17.06 -5.16
CA VAL A 123 -3.93 16.10 -4.24
C VAL A 123 -2.50 15.84 -4.70
N ASP A 124 -1.51 16.08 -3.84
CA ASP A 124 -0.12 15.71 -4.12
C ASP A 124 0.07 14.18 -4.08
N PHE A 125 1.06 13.67 -4.79
CA PHE A 125 1.39 12.25 -4.77
C PHE A 125 2.79 11.98 -5.30
N TYR A 126 3.38 10.88 -4.83
CA TYR A 126 4.64 10.40 -5.38
C TYR A 126 4.49 9.90 -6.83
N ARG A 127 5.18 10.55 -7.76
CA ARG A 127 5.25 10.12 -9.17
C ARG A 127 6.27 9.01 -9.34
N ALA A 128 5.86 7.80 -8.96
CA ALA A 128 6.66 6.61 -9.07
C ALA A 128 7.10 6.33 -10.53
N PRO A 129 8.40 6.09 -10.79
CA PRO A 129 8.93 5.88 -12.15
C PRO A 129 8.43 4.60 -12.82
N GLU A 130 7.99 3.61 -12.04
CA GLU A 130 7.43 2.35 -12.54
C GLU A 130 5.99 2.49 -13.11
N ILE A 131 5.34 3.64 -12.88
CA ILE A 131 3.97 3.91 -13.33
C ILE A 131 3.98 4.75 -14.62
N PRO A 132 3.31 4.32 -15.69
CA PRO A 132 3.25 5.05 -16.96
C PRO A 132 2.20 6.18 -16.89
N TRP A 133 2.41 7.16 -16.01
CA TRP A 133 1.45 8.24 -15.72
C TRP A 133 0.85 8.88 -16.98
N GLN A 134 -0.47 9.05 -16.96
CA GLN A 134 -1.20 9.78 -17.99
C GLN A 134 -1.35 11.24 -17.56
N GLY A 135 -1.41 12.17 -18.51
CA GLY A 135 -1.38 13.61 -18.23
C GLY A 135 -0.10 14.26 -18.74
N ASN A 136 -0.06 15.59 -18.76
CA ASN A 136 0.99 16.38 -19.43
C ASN A 136 2.36 16.28 -18.76
#